data_AF-A0A9P4GMP3-F1
#
_entry.id   AF-A0A9P4GMP3-F1
#
_cell.length_a   1.000
_cell.length_b   1.000
_cell.length_c   1.000
_cell.angle_alpha   90.00
_cell.angle_beta   90.00
_cell.angle_gamma   90.00
#
_symmetry.space_group_name_H-M   'P 1'
#
loop_
_entity.id
_entity.type
_entity.pdbx_description
1 polymer ?
#
loop_
_entity_poly.entity_id
_entity_poly.type
_entity_poly.pdbx_seq_one_letter_code
_entity_poly.pdbx_strand_id
1 'polypeptide(L)'
;MPVLPFHSATPSPSTSPTLSHTPSIVLHPASGASSKRELHKPKQDPAEAYRHRYAQYLAATFNMSIQAAMAEADTQLAPRRSSSISEAESLREI
;
A
#
# COMPACT_ATOMS: atom_id res chain seq x y z
N MET A 1 6.19 24.14 -34.96
CA MET A 1 5.91 22.75 -34.52
C MET A 1 5.31 22.01 -35.70
N PRO A 2 5.97 20.99 -36.29
CA PRO A 2 5.39 20.24 -37.39
C PRO A 2 4.28 19.31 -36.87
N VAL A 3 3.14 19.28 -37.55
CA VAL A 3 1.97 18.44 -37.22
C VAL A 3 2.09 17.10 -37.98
N LEU A 4 1.90 15.99 -37.27
CA LEU A 4 1.89 14.64 -37.86
C LEU A 4 0.50 14.32 -38.45
N PRO A 5 0.41 13.71 -39.65
CA PRO A 5 -0.85 13.49 -40.34
C PRO A 5 -1.47 12.15 -39.93
N PHE A 6 -2.13 12.08 -38.78
CA PHE A 6 -2.98 10.94 -38.46
C PHE A 6 -4.36 11.10 -39.09
N HIS A 7 -4.45 10.96 -40.42
CA HIS A 7 -5.73 10.94 -41.12
C HIS A 7 -5.80 9.79 -42.13
N SER A 8 -6.40 8.68 -41.72
CA SER A 8 -7.33 7.94 -42.58
C SER A 8 -8.22 7.05 -41.72
N ALA A 9 -9.52 7.28 -41.87
CA ALA A 9 -10.60 6.81 -41.03
C ALA A 9 -10.75 5.29 -41.04
N THR A 10 -10.55 4.66 -39.89
CA THR A 10 -11.24 3.41 -39.58
C THR A 10 -12.61 3.77 -38.99
N PRO A 11 -13.73 3.29 -39.56
CA PRO A 11 -15.02 3.48 -38.93
C PRO A 11 -15.01 2.80 -37.56
N SER A 12 -15.41 3.53 -36.53
CA SER A 12 -15.64 2.98 -35.20
C SER A 12 -16.60 1.78 -35.31
N PRO A 13 -16.31 0.63 -34.67
CA PRO A 13 -17.26 -0.48 -34.67
C PRO A 13 -18.59 -0.01 -34.07
N SER A 14 -19.66 -0.27 -34.81
CA SER A 14 -21.01 0.16 -34.48
C SER A 14 -21.50 -0.49 -33.19
N THR A 15 -22.09 0.36 -32.35
CA THR A 15 -23.03 0.10 -31.25
C THR A 15 -22.53 -0.77 -30.09
N SER A 16 -22.16 -0.09 -29.00
CA SER A 16 -22.25 -0.66 -27.65
C SER A 16 -23.66 -1.21 -27.41
N PRO A 17 -23.81 -2.35 -26.72
CA PRO A 17 -25.12 -2.86 -26.35
C PRO A 17 -25.83 -1.79 -25.50
N THR A 18 -27.11 -1.55 -25.79
CA THR A 18 -27.97 -0.66 -25.00
C THR A 18 -27.87 -1.09 -23.54
N LEU A 19 -27.18 -0.29 -22.72
CA LEU A 19 -27.15 -0.47 -21.28
C LEU A 19 -28.60 -0.46 -20.82
N SER A 20 -29.12 -1.63 -20.45
CA SER A 20 -30.38 -1.73 -19.75
C SER A 20 -30.31 -0.82 -18.52
N HIS A 21 -31.43 -0.10 -18.29
CA HIS A 21 -31.68 0.83 -17.19
C HIS A 21 -30.57 0.87 -16.14
N THR A 22 -29.71 1.88 -16.19
CA THR A 22 -28.74 2.15 -15.13
C THR A 22 -29.54 2.44 -13.84
N PRO A 23 -29.44 1.59 -12.81
CA PRO A 23 -30.16 1.84 -11.57
C PRO A 23 -29.60 3.11 -10.93
N SER A 24 -30.43 4.13 -10.79
CA SER A 24 -30.08 5.34 -10.03
C SER A 24 -30.07 5.00 -8.54
N ILE A 25 -28.88 4.90 -7.95
CA ILE A 25 -28.74 4.79 -6.50
C ILE A 25 -28.81 6.19 -5.91
N VAL A 26 -29.92 6.47 -5.23
CA VAL A 26 -30.07 7.64 -4.35
C VAL A 26 -29.65 7.20 -2.95
N LEU A 27 -28.49 7.66 -2.49
CA LEU A 27 -28.01 7.43 -1.13
C LEU A 27 -28.76 8.36 -0.18
N HIS A 28 -29.71 7.81 0.59
CA HIS A 28 -30.30 8.53 1.70
C HIS A 28 -29.32 8.53 2.89
N PRO A 29 -29.12 9.68 3.58
CA PRO A 29 -28.44 9.69 4.86
C PRO A 29 -29.17 8.73 5.80
N ALA A 30 -28.48 7.71 6.30
CA ALA A 30 -29.08 6.73 7.20
C ALA A 30 -29.43 7.39 8.54
N SER A 31 -30.67 7.87 8.68
CA SER A 31 -31.23 8.27 9.97
C SER A 31 -31.73 7.02 10.69
N GLY A 32 -30.80 6.27 11.28
CA GLY A 32 -31.13 5.08 12.04
C GLY A 32 -29.85 4.42 12.51
N ALA A 33 -29.61 4.49 13.83
CA ALA A 33 -28.49 3.94 14.58
C ALA A 33 -27.54 3.08 13.75
N SER A 34 -26.38 3.65 13.39
CA SER A 34 -25.22 2.85 13.04
C SER A 34 -25.01 1.87 14.18
N SER A 35 -25.46 0.63 13.97
CA SER A 35 -24.91 -0.52 14.67
C SER A 35 -23.41 -0.34 14.52
N LYS A 36 -22.75 0.05 15.62
CA LYS A 36 -21.31 0.21 15.67
C LYS A 36 -20.76 -1.17 15.35
N ARG A 37 -20.55 -1.46 14.07
CA ARG A 37 -19.81 -2.64 13.64
C ARG A 37 -18.45 -2.45 14.26
N GLU A 38 -18.24 -3.16 15.36
CA GLU A 38 -16.98 -3.15 16.06
C GLU A 38 -15.94 -3.63 15.06
N LEU A 39 -14.96 -2.77 14.77
CA LEU A 39 -13.88 -3.11 13.87
C LEU A 39 -13.14 -4.28 14.51
N HIS A 40 -13.29 -5.48 13.94
CA HIS A 40 -12.67 -6.68 14.45
C HIS A 40 -11.15 -6.49 14.37
N LYS A 41 -10.53 -6.21 15.51
CA LYS A 41 -9.08 -6.03 15.59
C LYS A 41 -8.44 -7.39 15.33
N PRO A 42 -7.40 -7.48 14.49
CA PRO A 42 -6.68 -8.72 14.34
C PRO A 42 -6.18 -9.17 15.71
N LYS A 43 -6.30 -10.47 16.00
CA LYS A 43 -5.86 -11.05 17.29
C LYS A 43 -4.37 -10.85 17.54
N GLN A 44 -3.60 -10.63 16.47
CA GLN A 44 -2.17 -10.45 16.50
C GLN A 44 -1.79 -9.15 15.81
N ASP A 45 -0.87 -8.41 16.42
CA ASP A 45 -0.30 -7.21 15.83
C ASP A 45 0.46 -7.60 14.54
N PRO A 46 0.07 -7.05 13.36
CA PRO A 46 0.78 -7.37 12.12
C PRO A 46 2.27 -7.01 12.18
N ALA A 47 2.66 -6.00 12.97
CA ALA A 47 4.07 -5.63 13.14
C ALA A 47 4.84 -6.68 13.95
N GLU A 48 4.21 -7.29 14.96
CA GLU A 48 4.79 -8.43 15.70
C GLU A 48 4.98 -9.66 14.80
N ALA A 49 3.97 -10.01 13.99
CA ALA A 49 4.08 -11.13 13.06
C ALA A 49 5.19 -10.92 12.01
N TYR A 50 5.39 -9.68 11.56
CA TYR A 50 6.47 -9.33 10.67
C TYR A 50 7.85 -9.44 11.35
N ARG A 51 8.01 -8.90 12.58
CA ARG A 51 9.23 -9.03 13.39
C ARG A 51 9.68 -10.48 13.52
N HIS A 52 8.75 -11.38 13.87
CA HIS A 52 9.06 -12.80 14.03
C HIS A 52 9.52 -13.47 12.72
N ARG A 53 8.84 -13.19 11.59
CA ARG A 53 9.25 -13.72 10.28
C ARG A 53 10.63 -13.19 9.86
N TYR A 54 10.91 -11.91 10.14
CA TYR A 54 12.20 -11.32 9.85
C TYR A 54 13.32 -11.95 10.69
N ALA A 55 13.08 -12.18 11.99
CA ALA A 55 14.00 -12.90 12.85
C ALA A 55 14.26 -14.35 12.36
N GLN A 56 13.22 -15.06 11.89
CA GLN A 56 13.42 -16.39 11.28
C GLN A 56 14.32 -16.34 10.05
N TYR A 57 14.12 -15.35 9.18
CA TYR A 57 14.98 -15.15 8.02
C TYR A 57 16.44 -14.86 8.43
N LEU A 58 16.65 -13.97 9.40
CA LEU A 58 17.97 -13.64 9.92
C LEU A 58 18.67 -14.85 10.55
N ALA A 59 17.95 -15.62 11.37
CA ALA A 59 18.47 -16.84 12.00
C ALA A 59 18.91 -17.87 10.95
N ALA A 60 18.11 -18.09 9.90
CA ALA A 60 18.43 -19.02 8.82
C ALA A 60 19.60 -18.53 7.95
N THR A 61 19.68 -17.23 7.69
CA THR A 61 20.68 -16.64 6.78
C THR A 61 22.06 -16.56 7.41
N PHE A 62 22.13 -16.19 8.69
CA PHE A 62 23.40 -15.95 9.40
C PHE A 62 23.74 -17.06 10.39
N ASN A 63 22.95 -18.14 10.40
CA ASN A 63 23.15 -19.30 11.27
C ASN A 63 23.25 -18.92 12.76
N MET A 64 22.44 -17.93 13.18
CA MET A 64 22.36 -17.43 14.55
C MET A 64 21.13 -17.99 15.27
N SER A 65 21.11 -17.90 16.60
CA SER A 65 19.94 -18.32 17.37
C SER A 65 18.73 -17.41 17.09
N ILE A 66 17.53 -17.97 17.19
CA ILE A 66 16.29 -17.20 16.99
C ILE A 66 16.17 -16.04 18.00
N GLN A 67 16.72 -16.19 19.21
CA GLN A 67 16.72 -15.15 20.24
C GLN A 67 17.63 -13.98 19.84
N ALA A 68 18.82 -14.26 19.30
CA ALA A 68 19.71 -13.22 18.79
C ALA A 68 19.10 -12.51 17.57
N ALA A 69 18.48 -13.27 16.66
CA ALA A 69 17.83 -12.71 15.49
C ALA A 69 16.62 -11.83 15.82
N MET A 70 15.89 -12.13 16.90
CA MET A 70 14.82 -11.28 17.42
C MET A 70 15.35 -9.92 17.87
N ALA A 71 16.46 -9.92 18.64
CA ALA A 71 17.08 -8.67 19.09
C ALA A 71 17.54 -7.81 17.89
N GLU A 72 18.11 -8.42 16.85
CA GLU A 72 18.51 -7.72 15.63
C GLU A 72 17.30 -7.23 14.81
N ALA A 73 16.21 -8.00 14.76
CA ALA A 73 14.98 -7.56 14.11
C ALA A 73 14.39 -6.32 14.80
N ASP A 74 14.43 -6.28 16.14
CA ASP A 74 13.93 -5.16 16.92
C ASP A 74 14.79 -3.89 16.73
N THR A 75 16.12 -4.00 16.64
CA THR A 75 16.99 -2.85 16.38
C THR A 75 16.77 -2.26 14.99
N GLN A 76 16.57 -3.11 13.97
CA GLN A 76 16.38 -2.65 12.60
C GLN A 76 15.01 -2.03 12.35
N LEU A 77 13.97 -2.54 13.02
CA LEU A 77 12.59 -2.09 12.88
C LEU A 77 12.19 -1.01 13.90
N ALA A 78 13.10 -0.67 14.81
CA ALA A 78 12.91 0.45 15.73
C ALA A 78 12.64 1.75 14.96
N PRO A 79 11.73 2.62 15.45
CA PRO A 79 11.50 3.93 14.85
C PRO A 79 12.81 4.70 14.67
N ARG A 80 13.15 5.03 13.42
CA ARG A 80 14.33 5.81 13.10
C ARG A 80 14.06 7.29 13.37
N ARG A 81 15.05 7.98 13.93
CA ARG A 81 15.03 9.44 14.03
C ARG A 81 15.02 10.03 12.62
N SER A 82 14.16 11.02 12.37
CA SER A 82 14.19 11.77 11.11
C SER A 82 15.51 12.50 10.97
N SER A 83 16.09 12.51 9.77
CA SER A 83 17.24 13.35 9.47
C SER A 83 16.83 14.81 9.39
N SER A 84 17.72 15.72 9.76
CA SER A 84 17.55 17.17 9.57
C SER A 84 17.94 17.64 8.17
N ILE A 85 18.54 16.76 7.36
CA ILE A 85 18.98 17.02 6.00
C ILE A 85 18.37 15.96 5.08
N SER A 86 17.86 16.39 3.93
CA SER A 86 17.35 15.47 2.91
C SER A 86 18.51 14.85 2.13
N GLU A 87 18.35 13.63 1.62
CA GLU A 87 19.37 12.97 0.78
C GLU A 87 19.74 13.81 -0.46
N ALA A 88 18.79 14.59 -0.98
CA ALA A 88 18.99 15.52 -2.08
C ALA A 88 19.88 16.73 -1.72
N GLU A 89 19.97 17.07 -0.43
CA GLU A 89 20.77 18.20 0.05
C GLU A 89 22.22 17.77 0.35
N SER A 90 22.46 16.50 0.71
CA SER A 90 23.80 15.97 0.97
C SER A 90 24.74 16.02 -0.25
N LEU A 91 24.19 15.97 -1.47
CA LEU A 91 24.99 15.96 -2.72
C LEU A 91 25.43 17.35 -3.16
N ARG A 92 24.91 18.42 -2.55
CA ARG A 92 25.24 19.81 -2.92
C ARG A 92 26.42 20.38 -2.13
N GLU A 93 26.88 19.66 -1.11
CA GLU A 93 27.95 20.09 -0.21
C GLU A 93 29.34 19.57 -0.63
N ILE A 94 29.44 18.98 -1.84
CA ILE A 94 30.68 18.40 -2.41
C ILE A 94 31.20 19.27 -3.56
#